data_AF-A0A0F9GWX3-F1
#
_entry.id   AF-A0A0F9GWX3-F1
#
_cell.length_a   1.000
_cell.length_b   1.000
_cell.length_c   1.000
_cell.angle_alpha   90.00
_cell.angle_beta   90.00
_cell.angle_gamma   90.00
#
_symmetry.space_group_name_H-M   'P 1'
#
loop_
_entity.id
_entity.type
_entity.pdbx_description
1 polymer ?
#
loop_
_entity_poly.entity_id
_entity_poly.type
_entity_poly.pdbx_seq_one_letter_code
_entity_poly.pdbx_strand_id
1 'polypeptide(L)'
;MTGELLESVPVSNYDLILLPGFIQWDTSSLEKKISVEIRKGPEFASDLQMTLKNLSDNNIKLSNEIPANRLFEDTGKNTYQQIVKEQYEIAINNIGSDTFFINEERSNILVGRNLPPPIIAEIVNCTNKSDKSIIKKAQHYISSGADIIDIGCVANNPNPTRITEIIKLIRTNFNTLISIDSMEKSELLAAVESGIDLILSLDSGNYKDF
;
A
#
# COMPACT_ATOMS: atom_id res chain seq x y z
N MET A 1 -36.63 -13.66 3.17
CA MET A 1 -35.86 -12.74 4.04
C MET A 1 -35.72 -11.34 3.45
N THR A 2 -34.90 -11.07 2.41
CA THR A 2 -34.75 -9.69 1.88
C THR A 2 -36.04 -9.12 1.26
N GLY A 3 -36.78 -9.93 0.49
CA GLY A 3 -38.06 -9.50 -0.09
C GLY A 3 -39.12 -9.17 0.97
N GLU A 4 -39.30 -10.06 1.95
CA GLU A 4 -40.23 -9.84 3.08
C GLU A 4 -39.88 -8.58 3.90
N LEU A 5 -38.59 -8.29 4.07
CA LEU A 5 -38.16 -7.07 4.74
C LEU A 5 -38.55 -5.83 3.93
N LEU A 6 -38.34 -5.83 2.62
CA LEU A 6 -38.70 -4.70 1.77
C LEU A 6 -40.23 -4.50 1.67
N GLU A 7 -41.02 -5.56 1.80
CA GLU A 7 -42.49 -5.47 1.89
C GLU A 7 -42.95 -4.81 3.22
N SER A 8 -42.13 -4.87 4.27
CA SER A 8 -42.42 -4.26 5.58
C SER A 8 -42.04 -2.78 5.71
N VAL A 9 -41.42 -2.20 4.68
CA VAL A 9 -40.93 -0.81 4.64
C VAL A 9 -41.67 -0.05 3.54
N PRO A 10 -42.02 1.25 3.72
CA PRO A 10 -42.65 2.05 2.67
C PRO A 10 -41.65 2.42 1.56
N VAL A 11 -41.28 1.42 0.76
CA VAL A 11 -40.28 1.52 -0.31
C VAL A 11 -40.66 2.51 -1.41
N SER A 12 -41.95 2.80 -1.57
CA SER A 12 -42.48 3.77 -2.54
C SER A 12 -42.02 5.21 -2.32
N ASN A 13 -41.44 5.52 -1.16
CA ASN A 13 -40.91 6.85 -0.85
C ASN A 13 -39.48 7.07 -1.35
N TYR A 14 -38.89 6.08 -2.01
CA TYR A 14 -37.50 6.11 -2.47
C TYR A 14 -37.44 5.95 -3.98
N ASP A 15 -36.51 6.66 -4.62
CA ASP A 15 -36.25 6.56 -6.06
C ASP A 15 -35.34 5.37 -6.41
N LEU A 16 -34.53 4.92 -5.45
CA LEU A 16 -33.55 3.85 -5.61
C LEU A 16 -33.30 3.12 -4.29
N ILE A 17 -33.20 1.80 -4.36
CA ILE A 17 -32.78 0.93 -3.26
C ILE A 17 -31.42 0.32 -3.61
N LEU A 18 -30.41 0.60 -2.78
CA LEU A 18 -29.10 -0.04 -2.86
C LEU A 18 -29.03 -1.22 -1.91
N LEU A 19 -28.80 -2.41 -2.44
CA LEU A 19 -28.51 -3.59 -1.64
C LEU A 19 -27.00 -3.76 -1.44
N PRO A 20 -26.54 -4.41 -0.36
CA PRO A 20 -25.11 -4.64 -0.14
C PRO A 20 -24.43 -5.30 -1.34
N GLY A 21 -23.24 -4.84 -1.72
CA GLY A 21 -22.53 -5.37 -2.89
C GLY A 21 -22.20 -6.87 -2.80
N PHE A 22 -22.03 -7.40 -1.58
CA PHE A 22 -21.70 -8.81 -1.35
C PHE A 22 -22.84 -9.80 -1.63
N ILE A 23 -24.05 -9.35 -1.95
CA ILE A 23 -25.11 -10.29 -2.33
C ILE A 23 -24.71 -11.08 -3.58
N GLN A 24 -24.84 -12.39 -3.54
CA GLN A 24 -24.35 -13.27 -4.61
C GLN A 24 -25.34 -13.44 -5.78
N TRP A 25 -26.60 -13.01 -5.60
CA TRP A 25 -27.68 -13.19 -6.57
C TRP A 25 -27.99 -11.90 -7.35
N ASP A 26 -28.70 -12.04 -8.47
CA ASP A 26 -29.20 -10.95 -9.32
C ASP A 26 -30.49 -10.35 -8.73
N THR A 27 -30.47 -9.04 -8.52
CA THR A 27 -31.58 -8.29 -7.91
C THR A 27 -32.77 -8.03 -8.83
N SER A 28 -32.65 -8.32 -10.13
CA SER A 28 -33.70 -8.08 -11.14
C SER A 28 -35.03 -8.76 -10.79
N SER A 29 -34.99 -9.95 -10.18
CA SER A 29 -36.20 -10.67 -9.76
C SER A 29 -36.94 -9.98 -8.63
N LEU A 30 -36.23 -9.22 -7.78
CA LEU A 30 -36.80 -8.47 -6.67
C LEU A 30 -37.33 -7.12 -7.15
N GLU A 31 -36.59 -6.45 -8.04
CA GLU A 31 -37.01 -5.21 -8.71
C GLU A 31 -38.29 -5.40 -9.53
N LYS A 32 -38.48 -6.54 -10.19
CA LYS A 32 -39.77 -6.82 -10.89
C LYS A 32 -40.97 -6.86 -9.95
N LYS A 33 -40.77 -7.20 -8.68
CA LYS A 33 -41.84 -7.29 -7.67
C LYS A 33 -42.11 -5.96 -6.99
N ILE A 34 -41.09 -5.10 -6.92
CA ILE A 34 -41.12 -3.84 -6.20
C ILE A 34 -40.94 -2.74 -7.24
N SER A 35 -41.95 -1.88 -7.48
CA SER A 35 -41.94 -0.86 -8.54
C SER A 35 -40.91 0.27 -8.38
N VAL A 36 -39.86 0.07 -7.59
CA VAL A 36 -38.76 0.99 -7.30
C VAL A 36 -37.48 0.36 -7.84
N GLU A 37 -36.60 1.18 -8.39
CA GLU A 37 -35.31 0.72 -8.92
C GLU A 37 -34.47 0.08 -7.80
N ILE A 38 -33.92 -1.13 -8.06
CA ILE A 38 -33.04 -1.83 -7.12
C ILE A 38 -31.72 -2.10 -7.79
N ARG A 39 -30.61 -1.74 -7.13
CA ARG A 39 -29.26 -1.99 -7.64
C ARG A 39 -28.36 -2.53 -6.54
N LYS A 40 -27.25 -3.15 -6.93
CA LYS A 40 -26.17 -3.46 -5.98
C LYS A 40 -25.40 -2.19 -5.68
N GLY A 41 -25.31 -1.86 -4.41
CA GLY A 41 -24.38 -0.88 -3.86
C GLY A 41 -22.95 -1.44 -3.79
N PRO A 42 -22.04 -0.74 -3.11
CA PRO A 42 -20.67 -1.21 -2.94
C PRO A 42 -20.59 -2.38 -1.96
N GLU A 43 -19.51 -3.15 -2.08
CA GLU A 43 -19.15 -4.21 -1.13
C GLU A 43 -18.77 -3.62 0.23
N PHE A 44 -18.05 -2.50 0.24
CA PHE A 44 -17.63 -1.80 1.45
C PHE A 44 -18.41 -0.50 1.66
N ALA A 45 -18.87 -0.26 2.89
CA ALA A 45 -19.63 0.94 3.24
C ALA A 45 -18.82 2.24 3.05
N SER A 46 -17.49 2.17 3.15
CA SER A 46 -16.58 3.29 2.89
C SER A 46 -16.74 3.87 1.47
N ASP A 47 -17.12 3.04 0.51
CA ASP A 47 -17.25 3.44 -0.90
C ASP A 47 -18.62 4.05 -1.22
N LEU A 48 -19.54 4.08 -0.24
CA LEU A 48 -20.90 4.58 -0.45
C LEU A 48 -20.91 6.06 -0.85
N GLN A 49 -20.09 6.88 -0.20
CA GLN A 49 -20.00 8.31 -0.53
C GLN A 49 -19.57 8.52 -1.98
N MET A 50 -18.54 7.80 -2.43
CA MET A 50 -18.04 7.90 -3.81
C MET A 50 -19.04 7.32 -4.81
N THR A 51 -19.74 6.24 -4.45
CA THR A 51 -20.81 5.65 -5.27
C THR A 51 -21.94 6.65 -5.49
N LEU A 52 -22.43 7.29 -4.42
CA LEU A 52 -23.52 8.27 -4.50
C LEU A 52 -23.10 9.54 -5.25
N LYS A 53 -21.85 10.00 -5.07
CA LYS A 53 -21.30 11.12 -5.84
C LYS A 53 -21.28 10.81 -7.33
N ASN A 54 -20.69 9.69 -7.73
CA ASN A 54 -20.65 9.29 -9.14
C ASN A 54 -22.04 9.05 -9.75
N LEU A 55 -22.99 8.54 -8.96
CA LEU A 55 -24.37 8.39 -9.38
C LEU A 55 -25.03 9.76 -9.64
N SER A 56 -24.82 10.73 -8.73
CA SER A 56 -25.34 12.10 -8.85
C SER A 56 -24.74 12.83 -10.05
N ASP A 57 -23.45 12.62 -10.31
CA ASP A 57 -22.72 13.22 -11.43
C ASP A 57 -22.98 12.49 -12.77
N ASN A 58 -23.82 11.45 -12.79
CA ASN A 58 -24.08 10.58 -13.95
C ASN A 58 -22.83 9.89 -14.53
N ASN A 59 -21.80 9.68 -13.71
CA ASN A 59 -20.54 9.03 -14.10
C ASN A 59 -20.61 7.49 -14.04
N ILE A 60 -21.67 6.94 -13.44
CA ILE A 60 -21.85 5.50 -13.26
C ILE A 60 -23.29 5.10 -13.56
N LYS A 61 -23.46 3.93 -14.19
CA LYS A 61 -24.73 3.23 -14.25
C LYS A 61 -24.64 1.98 -13.39
N LEU A 62 -25.39 1.96 -12.29
CA LEU A 62 -25.40 0.84 -11.35
C LEU A 62 -25.98 -0.44 -11.97
N SER A 63 -25.65 -1.59 -11.40
CA SER A 63 -26.03 -2.92 -11.90
C SER A 63 -26.83 -3.72 -10.88
N ASN A 64 -27.68 -4.62 -11.36
CA ASN A 64 -28.37 -5.61 -10.55
C ASN A 64 -27.47 -6.81 -10.17
N GLU A 65 -26.36 -7.00 -10.87
CA GLU A 65 -25.47 -8.16 -10.78
C GLU A 65 -24.08 -7.81 -10.24
N ILE A 66 -23.51 -6.69 -10.70
CA ILE A 66 -22.15 -6.25 -10.40
C ILE A 66 -22.18 -5.24 -9.23
N PRO A 67 -21.39 -5.41 -8.17
CA PRO A 67 -21.28 -4.44 -7.09
C PRO A 67 -20.82 -3.07 -7.57
N ALA A 68 -21.33 -2.00 -6.97
CA ALA A 68 -21.08 -0.64 -7.45
C ALA A 68 -19.58 -0.29 -7.52
N ASN A 69 -18.81 -0.62 -6.47
CA ASN A 69 -17.36 -0.35 -6.39
C ASN A 69 -16.58 -0.97 -7.55
N ARG A 70 -17.02 -2.11 -8.08
CA ARG A 70 -16.36 -2.80 -9.20
C ARG A 70 -16.60 -2.15 -10.56
N LEU A 71 -17.61 -1.27 -10.66
CA LEU A 71 -17.93 -0.55 -11.90
C LEU A 71 -17.01 0.66 -12.11
N PHE A 72 -16.23 1.05 -11.10
CA PHE A 72 -15.42 2.26 -11.14
C PHE A 72 -14.07 2.11 -10.42
N GLU A 73 -13.54 0.89 -10.26
CA GLU A 73 -12.24 0.63 -9.60
C GLU A 73 -11.12 1.55 -10.13
N ASP A 74 -11.09 1.79 -11.44
CA ASP A 74 -10.14 2.71 -12.07
C ASP A 74 -10.28 4.15 -11.57
N THR A 75 -11.50 4.64 -11.32
CA THR A 75 -11.74 5.99 -10.79
C THR A 75 -11.27 6.15 -9.35
N GLY A 76 -11.43 5.10 -8.53
CA GLY A 76 -10.96 5.08 -7.14
C GLY A 76 -9.45 5.13 -7.08
N LYS A 77 -8.78 4.32 -7.92
CA LYS A 77 -7.33 4.36 -8.08
C LYS A 77 -6.82 5.72 -8.53
N ASN A 78 -7.46 6.34 -9.53
CA ASN A 78 -7.07 7.66 -10.02
C ASN A 78 -7.25 8.74 -8.95
N THR A 79 -8.36 8.68 -8.20
CA THR A 79 -8.63 9.61 -7.10
C THR A 79 -7.61 9.45 -5.98
N TYR A 80 -7.30 8.20 -5.59
CA TYR A 80 -6.23 7.92 -4.64
C TYR A 80 -4.89 8.49 -5.11
N GLN A 81 -4.50 8.23 -6.36
CA GLN A 81 -3.25 8.75 -6.93
C GLN A 81 -3.20 10.28 -6.92
N GLN A 82 -4.32 10.95 -7.21
CA GLN A 82 -4.42 12.40 -7.14
C GLN A 82 -4.26 12.91 -5.70
N ILE A 83 -4.99 12.34 -4.74
CA ILE A 83 -4.88 12.71 -3.33
C ILE A 83 -3.45 12.52 -2.83
N VAL A 84 -2.83 11.37 -3.12
CA VAL A 84 -1.45 11.09 -2.74
C VAL A 84 -0.51 12.13 -3.33
N LYS A 85 -0.63 12.44 -4.62
CA LYS A 85 0.19 13.46 -5.28
C LYS A 85 0.05 14.83 -4.59
N GLU A 86 -1.17 15.27 -4.32
CA GLU A 86 -1.44 16.53 -3.62
C GLU A 86 -0.85 16.54 -2.20
N GLN A 87 -0.96 15.42 -1.45
CA GLN A 87 -0.36 15.31 -0.12
C GLN A 87 1.18 15.36 -0.17
N TYR A 88 1.83 14.74 -1.17
CA TYR A 88 3.27 14.86 -1.37
C TYR A 88 3.70 16.30 -1.69
N GLU A 89 2.97 17.00 -2.57
CA GLU A 89 3.24 18.42 -2.88
C GLU A 89 3.12 19.31 -1.64
N ILE A 90 2.09 19.09 -0.81
CA ILE A 90 1.94 19.82 0.46
C ILE A 90 3.10 19.50 1.41
N ALA A 91 3.47 18.23 1.54
CA ALA A 91 4.52 17.79 2.46
C ALA A 91 5.90 18.34 2.07
N ILE A 92 6.24 18.36 0.78
CA ILE A 92 7.50 18.92 0.27
C ILE A 92 7.58 20.43 0.52
N ASN A 93 6.47 21.15 0.38
CA ASN A 93 6.43 22.60 0.62
C ASN A 93 6.40 22.98 2.12
N ASN A 94 6.12 22.02 3.00
CA ASN A 94 5.99 22.22 4.45
C ASN A 94 6.83 21.19 5.22
N ILE A 95 8.09 21.00 4.81
CA ILE A 95 9.03 20.16 5.56
C ILE A 95 9.21 20.78 6.95
N GLY A 96 8.80 20.03 7.98
CA GLY A 96 8.76 20.45 9.37
C GLY A 96 9.30 19.35 10.30
N SER A 97 8.96 19.39 11.59
CA SER A 97 9.47 18.43 12.57
C SER A 97 9.05 16.98 12.31
N ASP A 98 7.90 16.79 11.66
CA ASP A 98 7.23 15.48 11.53
C ASP A 98 7.29 14.94 10.10
N THR A 99 8.05 15.60 9.22
CA THR A 99 8.17 15.26 7.81
C THR A 99 9.64 15.26 7.40
N PHE A 100 10.15 14.13 6.94
CA PHE A 100 11.57 13.99 6.58
C PHE A 100 11.78 12.97 5.45
N PHE A 101 12.83 13.18 4.65
CA PHE A 101 13.26 12.20 3.66
C PHE A 101 14.05 11.09 4.35
N ILE A 102 13.88 9.85 3.89
CA ILE A 102 14.73 8.74 4.37
C ILE A 102 16.16 8.94 3.87
N ASN A 103 16.33 9.23 2.58
CA ASN A 103 17.59 9.65 1.99
C ASN A 103 17.31 10.48 0.73
N GLU A 104 17.35 11.81 0.86
CA GLU A 104 17.03 12.78 -0.21
C GLU A 104 18.06 12.75 -1.36
N GLU A 105 19.30 12.33 -1.08
CA GLU A 105 20.33 12.25 -2.12
C GLU A 105 20.05 11.15 -3.14
N ARG A 106 19.22 10.16 -2.78
CA ARG A 106 18.98 8.96 -3.60
C ARG A 106 17.53 8.71 -3.96
N SER A 107 16.58 9.28 -3.21
CA SER A 107 15.17 9.06 -3.46
C SER A 107 14.32 10.21 -2.94
N ASN A 108 13.10 10.32 -3.47
CA ASN A 108 12.08 11.23 -2.98
C ASN A 108 11.17 10.56 -1.93
N ILE A 109 11.61 9.46 -1.30
CA ILE A 109 10.80 8.77 -0.30
C ILE A 109 10.76 9.63 0.97
N LEU A 110 9.57 10.14 1.25
CA LEU A 110 9.26 11.05 2.34
C LEU A 110 8.37 10.34 3.36
N VAL A 111 8.71 10.47 4.64
CA VAL A 111 7.87 10.05 5.76
C VAL A 111 7.15 11.28 6.28
N GLY A 112 5.84 11.16 6.49
CA GLY A 112 5.01 12.25 7.00
C GLY A 112 3.60 11.79 7.36
N ARG A 113 2.91 12.56 8.19
CA ARG A 113 1.63 12.17 8.82
C ARG A 113 0.49 11.82 7.84
N ASN A 114 0.42 12.50 6.69
CA ASN A 114 -0.62 12.33 5.69
C ASN A 114 -0.13 11.61 4.42
N LEU A 115 1.07 11.04 4.47
CA LEU A 115 1.65 10.30 3.36
C LEU A 115 1.39 8.80 3.52
N PRO A 116 1.33 8.03 2.43
CA PRO A 116 1.37 6.58 2.53
C PRO A 116 2.65 6.15 3.25
N PRO A 117 2.59 5.11 4.11
CA PRO A 117 3.79 4.58 4.72
C PRO A 117 4.69 3.97 3.63
N PRO A 118 6.02 4.22 3.68
CA PRO A 118 6.95 3.50 2.82
C PRO A 118 6.88 1.99 3.07
N ILE A 119 6.94 1.21 2.00
CA ILE A 119 6.91 -0.24 2.05
C ILE A 119 8.34 -0.80 2.01
N ILE A 120 8.75 -1.39 3.11
CA ILE A 120 10.03 -2.08 3.26
C ILE A 120 9.82 -3.58 3.03
N ALA A 121 10.60 -4.18 2.10
CA ALA A 121 10.49 -5.60 1.78
C ALA A 121 11.79 -6.36 2.10
N GLU A 122 11.70 -7.27 3.08
CA GLU A 122 12.84 -8.04 3.58
C GLU A 122 13.20 -9.24 2.70
N ILE A 123 14.49 -9.32 2.37
CA ILE A 123 15.13 -10.53 1.89
C ILE A 123 15.65 -11.34 3.10
N VAL A 124 14.78 -12.16 3.69
CA VAL A 124 15.10 -12.99 4.87
C VAL A 124 16.38 -13.82 4.70
N ASN A 125 17.29 -13.78 5.68
CA ASN A 125 18.60 -14.46 5.65
C ASN A 125 19.40 -14.09 4.39
N CYS A 126 19.45 -12.81 4.04
CA CYS A 126 20.05 -12.27 2.82
C CYS A 126 21.51 -12.68 2.67
N THR A 127 22.29 -12.60 3.75
CA THR A 127 23.73 -12.91 3.80
C THR A 127 24.06 -14.34 3.38
N ASN A 128 23.14 -15.29 3.60
CA ASN A 128 23.31 -16.70 3.20
C ASN A 128 22.85 -17.00 1.77
N LYS A 129 22.30 -16.02 1.03
CA LYS A 129 21.81 -16.23 -0.34
C LYS A 129 22.88 -15.95 -1.37
N SER A 130 22.77 -16.66 -2.49
CA SER A 130 23.54 -16.34 -3.70
C SER A 130 23.07 -15.04 -4.33
N ASP A 131 23.98 -14.35 -5.02
CA ASP A 131 23.71 -13.08 -5.71
C ASP A 131 22.49 -13.18 -6.65
N LYS A 132 22.39 -14.29 -7.40
CA LYS A 132 21.25 -14.55 -8.30
C LYS A 132 19.92 -14.59 -7.53
N SER A 133 19.90 -15.20 -6.35
CA SER A 133 18.69 -15.24 -5.53
C SER A 133 18.33 -13.89 -4.95
N ILE A 134 19.33 -13.08 -4.56
CA ILE A 134 19.13 -11.73 -4.02
C ILE A 134 18.54 -10.83 -5.12
N ILE A 135 19.16 -10.80 -6.31
CA ILE A 135 18.67 -10.03 -7.45
C ILE A 135 17.24 -10.43 -7.80
N LYS A 136 16.95 -11.74 -7.88
CA LYS A 136 15.60 -12.22 -8.21
C LYS A 136 14.55 -11.74 -7.20
N LYS A 137 14.87 -11.78 -5.90
CA LYS A 137 13.95 -11.32 -4.85
C LYS A 137 13.79 -9.80 -4.85
N ALA A 138 14.89 -9.05 -4.93
CA ALA A 138 14.85 -7.59 -5.02
C ALA A 138 14.00 -7.13 -6.21
N GLN A 139 14.23 -7.71 -7.40
CA GLN A 139 13.43 -7.42 -8.58
C GLN A 139 11.94 -7.69 -8.37
N HIS A 140 11.60 -8.83 -7.75
CA HIS A 140 10.22 -9.19 -7.47
C HIS A 140 9.56 -8.19 -6.51
N TYR A 141 10.23 -7.83 -5.41
CA TYR A 141 9.70 -6.88 -4.44
C TYR A 141 9.53 -5.48 -5.03
N ILE A 142 10.52 -4.98 -5.78
CA ILE A 142 10.42 -3.68 -6.48
C ILE A 142 9.24 -3.72 -7.46
N SER A 143 9.09 -4.79 -8.25
CA SER A 143 7.95 -4.92 -9.19
C SER A 143 6.60 -5.05 -8.50
N SER A 144 6.59 -5.37 -7.21
CA SER A 144 5.40 -5.48 -6.37
C SER A 144 5.11 -4.20 -5.59
N GLY A 145 5.93 -3.14 -5.75
CA GLY A 145 5.73 -1.84 -5.12
C GLY A 145 6.51 -1.61 -3.82
N ALA A 146 7.59 -2.36 -3.55
CA ALA A 146 8.48 -2.05 -2.44
C ALA A 146 9.28 -0.77 -2.71
N ASP A 147 9.29 0.13 -1.72
CA ASP A 147 10.06 1.38 -1.75
C ASP A 147 11.52 1.16 -1.32
N ILE A 148 11.73 0.22 -0.39
CA ILE A 148 13.03 -0.10 0.22
C ILE A 148 13.24 -1.61 0.22
N ILE A 149 14.44 -2.06 -0.16
CA ILE A 149 14.86 -3.45 -0.01
C ILE A 149 15.64 -3.62 1.29
N ASP A 150 15.16 -4.53 2.14
CA ASP A 150 15.79 -4.80 3.43
C ASP A 150 16.66 -6.06 3.41
N ILE A 151 17.88 -5.91 3.92
CA ILE A 151 18.88 -6.97 4.05
C ILE A 151 18.70 -7.61 5.43
N GLY A 152 17.86 -8.65 5.50
CA GLY A 152 17.69 -9.46 6.71
C GLY A 152 18.94 -10.26 7.04
N CYS A 153 19.65 -9.89 8.10
CA CYS A 153 20.86 -10.59 8.54
C CYS A 153 20.54 -11.86 9.33
N VAL A 154 21.57 -12.69 9.57
CA VAL A 154 21.40 -13.98 10.27
C VAL A 154 21.90 -13.82 11.69
N ALA A 155 21.02 -13.98 12.67
CA ALA A 155 21.37 -13.85 14.09
C ALA A 155 22.55 -14.76 14.48
N ASN A 156 23.47 -14.24 15.29
CA ASN A 156 24.68 -14.93 15.76
C ASN A 156 25.64 -15.41 14.65
N ASN A 157 25.52 -14.88 13.44
CA ASN A 157 26.41 -15.21 12.33
C ASN A 157 26.78 -13.94 11.53
N PRO A 158 27.47 -12.97 12.15
CA PRO A 158 27.79 -11.70 11.51
C PRO A 158 28.70 -11.91 10.30
N ASN A 159 28.36 -11.26 9.18
CA ASN A 159 29.14 -11.32 7.96
C ASN A 159 29.29 -9.93 7.30
N PRO A 160 30.11 -9.04 7.89
CA PRO A 160 30.26 -7.66 7.41
C PRO A 160 30.76 -7.56 5.96
N THR A 161 31.68 -8.44 5.54
CA THR A 161 32.16 -8.50 4.15
C THR A 161 31.00 -8.76 3.19
N ARG A 162 30.12 -9.70 3.53
CA ARG A 162 28.97 -10.04 2.70
C ARG A 162 27.95 -8.91 2.63
N ILE A 163 27.80 -8.10 3.68
CA ILE A 163 26.95 -6.91 3.65
C ILE A 163 27.43 -5.91 2.58
N THR A 164 28.72 -5.58 2.57
CA THR A 164 29.31 -4.69 1.56
C THR A 164 29.07 -5.21 0.14
N GLU A 165 29.26 -6.51 -0.08
CA GLU A 165 28.98 -7.15 -1.37
C GLU A 165 27.51 -7.03 -1.79
N ILE A 166 26.58 -7.30 -0.88
CA ILE A 166 25.14 -7.27 -1.15
C ILE A 166 24.66 -5.85 -1.44
N ILE A 167 25.10 -4.85 -0.67
CA ILE A 167 24.75 -3.44 -0.90
C ILE A 167 25.23 -3.03 -2.30
N LYS A 168 26.49 -3.33 -2.65
CA LYS A 168 27.03 -3.05 -3.98
C LYS A 168 26.25 -3.77 -5.08
N LEU A 169 25.89 -5.04 -4.85
CA LEU A 169 25.11 -5.84 -5.80
C LEU A 169 23.75 -5.22 -6.07
N ILE A 170 22.98 -4.89 -5.03
CA ILE A 170 21.65 -4.29 -5.16
C ILE A 170 21.76 -2.93 -5.86
N ARG A 171 22.69 -2.06 -5.43
CA ARG A 171 22.89 -0.73 -6.06
C ARG A 171 23.27 -0.79 -7.52
N THR A 172 24.04 -1.80 -7.93
CA THR A 172 24.44 -1.96 -9.33
C THR A 172 23.27 -2.37 -10.23
N ASN A 173 22.25 -3.04 -9.66
CA ASN A 173 21.13 -3.60 -10.43
C ASN A 173 19.83 -2.80 -10.30
N PHE A 174 19.66 -2.01 -9.24
CA PHE A 174 18.39 -1.36 -8.91
C PHE A 174 18.60 0.05 -8.38
N ASN A 175 17.67 0.94 -8.73
CA ASN A 175 17.56 2.27 -8.15
C ASN A 175 16.48 2.28 -7.07
N THR A 176 16.83 1.81 -5.87
CA THR A 176 15.95 1.72 -4.69
C THR A 176 16.78 2.02 -3.44
N LEU A 177 16.11 2.44 -2.37
CA LEU A 177 16.76 2.53 -1.07
C LEU A 177 17.02 1.14 -0.50
N ILE A 178 18.05 1.04 0.33
CA ILE A 178 18.47 -0.20 0.96
C ILE A 178 18.51 0.00 2.46
N SER A 179 17.82 -0.87 3.19
CA SER A 179 17.96 -1.00 4.64
C SER A 179 18.69 -2.27 5.02
N ILE A 180 19.25 -2.28 6.24
CA ILE A 180 19.83 -3.47 6.86
C ILE A 180 19.08 -3.79 8.14
N ASP A 181 18.72 -5.06 8.33
CA ASP A 181 18.18 -5.59 9.58
C ASP A 181 19.25 -6.43 10.31
N SER A 182 19.95 -5.81 11.27
CA SER A 182 20.98 -6.41 12.12
C SER A 182 21.12 -5.69 13.46
N MET A 183 21.58 -6.43 14.47
CA MET A 183 22.02 -5.90 15.77
C MET A 183 23.55 -5.94 15.93
N GLU A 184 24.27 -6.50 14.96
CA GLU A 184 25.71 -6.76 15.04
C GLU A 184 26.51 -5.53 14.61
N LYS A 185 27.31 -4.98 15.53
CA LYS A 185 28.10 -3.76 15.30
C LYS A 185 28.91 -3.80 14.01
N SER A 186 29.58 -4.92 13.73
CA SER A 186 30.41 -5.05 12.53
C SER A 186 29.61 -4.97 11.24
N GLU A 187 28.40 -5.54 11.21
CA GLU A 187 27.54 -5.51 10.02
C GLU A 187 26.99 -4.10 9.78
N LEU A 188 26.56 -3.43 10.86
CA LEU A 188 26.08 -2.06 10.80
C LEU A 188 27.18 -1.07 10.34
N LEU A 189 28.40 -1.18 10.87
CA LEU A 189 29.54 -0.36 10.42
C LEU A 189 29.85 -0.59 8.93
N ALA A 190 29.91 -1.85 8.50
CA ALA A 190 30.13 -2.18 7.10
C ALA A 190 29.02 -1.64 6.18
N ALA A 191 27.77 -1.65 6.66
CA ALA A 191 26.64 -1.08 5.94
C ALA A 191 26.75 0.44 5.81
N VAL A 192 27.09 1.14 6.90
CA VAL A 192 27.32 2.60 6.91
C VAL A 192 28.45 2.99 5.96
N GLU A 193 29.60 2.32 6.03
CA GLU A 193 30.73 2.56 5.13
C GLU A 193 30.39 2.28 3.66
N SER A 194 29.46 1.36 3.40
CA SER A 194 28.94 1.05 2.06
C SER A 194 27.81 1.99 1.63
N GLY A 195 27.45 2.98 2.45
CA GLY A 195 26.38 3.93 2.23
C GLY A 195 25.00 3.29 2.22
N ILE A 196 24.63 2.55 3.27
CA ILE A 196 23.25 2.11 3.52
C ILE A 196 22.32 3.31 3.71
N ASP A 197 21.03 3.17 3.39
CA ASP A 197 20.07 4.27 3.46
C ASP A 197 19.26 4.26 4.77
N LEU A 198 19.11 3.11 5.42
CA LEU A 198 18.37 2.94 6.67
C LEU A 198 18.93 1.78 7.49
N ILE A 199 18.97 1.92 8.81
CA ILE A 199 19.40 0.89 9.77
C ILE A 199 18.22 0.43 10.60
N LEU A 200 18.03 -0.88 10.66
CA LEU A 200 17.09 -1.60 11.53
C LEU A 200 17.94 -2.61 12.34
N SER A 201 18.03 -2.60 13.66
CA SER A 201 17.58 -1.55 14.55
C SER A 201 18.71 -1.01 15.42
N LEU A 202 18.56 0.25 15.83
CA LEU A 202 19.35 0.84 16.89
C LEU A 202 18.51 0.82 18.18
N ASP A 203 19.13 0.43 19.29
CA ASP A 203 18.52 0.42 20.60
C ASP A 203 19.52 0.87 21.69
N SER A 204 19.08 0.85 22.95
CA SER A 204 19.92 1.22 24.10
C SER A 204 21.16 0.34 24.29
N GLY A 205 21.18 -0.85 23.69
CA GLY A 205 22.28 -1.81 23.77
C GLY A 205 23.39 -1.55 22.75
N ASN A 206 23.07 -1.02 21.56
CA ASN A 206 24.06 -0.82 20.49
C ASN A 206 24.30 0.65 20.10
N TYR A 207 23.49 1.62 20.52
CA TYR A 207 23.63 3.02 20.07
C TYR A 207 24.98 3.67 20.42
N LYS A 208 25.66 3.22 21.49
CA LYS A 208 26.95 3.80 21.94
C LYS A 208 28.13 3.42 21.06
N ASP A 209 27.92 2.45 20.17
CA ASP A 209 28.96 1.92 19.29
C ASP A 209 29.17 2.74 18.02
N PHE A 210 28.34 3.77 17.79
CA PHE A 210 28.26 4.61 16.62
C PHE A 210 28.34 6.10 16.96
#